data_AF-A0A651GMP8-F1
#
_entry.id   AF-A0A651GMP8-F1
#
_cell.length_a   1.000
_cell.length_b   1.000
_cell.length_c   1.000
_cell.angle_alpha   90.00
_cell.angle_beta   90.00
_cell.angle_gamma   90.00
#
_symmetry.space_group_name_H-M   'P 1'
#
loop_
_entity.id
_entity.type
_entity.pdbx_description
1 polymer ?
#
loop_
_entity_poly.entity_id
_entity_poly.type
_entity_poly.pdbx_seq_one_letter_code
_entity_poly.pdbx_strand_id
1 'polypeptide(L)'
;VALRDGLLDAIARLHSDTPGDYLASLRTQHPPAPAVPSDPLALGLELAAATADDRQQRALEYAAASLEELQELRKQLRDALADSQASSPLLHVRPWIWTHKTGGRPMTSAGAETGAEIRFSRYRKALY
;
A
#
# COMPACT_ATOMS: atom_id res chain seq x y z
N VAL A 1 -14.86 26.41 48.18
CA VAL A 1 -13.89 27.37 47.59
C VAL A 1 -12.95 26.72 46.56
N ALA A 2 -12.80 25.40 46.47
CA ALA A 2 -11.85 24.77 45.52
C ALA A 2 -12.44 24.32 44.15
N LEU A 3 -13.75 24.42 43.92
CA LEU A 3 -14.41 23.87 42.72
C LEU A 3 -14.63 24.89 41.59
N ARG A 4 -14.37 26.18 41.86
CA ARG A 4 -14.65 27.27 40.91
C ARG A 4 -13.42 27.70 40.10
N ASP A 5 -12.22 27.37 40.58
CA ASP A 5 -10.97 27.79 39.95
C ASP A 5 -10.55 26.89 38.79
N GLY A 6 -10.87 25.58 38.82
CA GLY A 6 -10.52 24.66 37.73
C GLY A 6 -11.31 24.86 36.44
N LEU A 7 -12.55 25.39 36.53
CA LEU A 7 -13.40 25.63 35.36
C LEU A 7 -12.95 26.88 34.58
N LEU A 8 -12.48 27.92 35.28
CA LEU A 8 -11.96 29.12 34.64
C LEU A 8 -10.59 28.89 33.99
N ASP A 9 -9.76 28.02 34.58
CA ASP A 9 -8.47 27.60 34.00
C ASP A 9 -8.66 26.75 32.73
N ALA A 10 -9.75 25.95 32.66
CA ALA A 10 -10.13 25.21 31.46
C ALA A 10 -10.67 26.11 30.34
N ILE A 11 -11.42 27.17 30.68
CA ILE A 11 -11.94 28.14 29.70
C ILE A 11 -10.83 29.06 29.17
N ALA A 12 -9.82 29.38 30.00
CA ALA A 12 -8.66 30.15 29.58
C ALA A 12 -7.79 29.39 28.55
N ARG A 13 -7.71 28.05 28.65
CA ARG A 13 -6.98 27.21 27.68
C ARG A 13 -7.70 27.02 26.34
N LEU A 14 -9.01 27.28 26.28
CA LEU A 14 -9.82 27.14 25.06
C LEU A 14 -9.68 28.31 24.07
N HIS A 15 -8.91 29.36 24.39
CA HIS A 15 -8.75 30.54 23.53
C HIS A 15 -7.40 30.61 22.78
N SER A 16 -6.62 29.53 22.74
CA SER A 16 -5.27 29.56 22.12
C SER A 16 -5.03 28.57 21.00
N ASP A 17 -6.04 27.88 20.48
CA ASP A 17 -5.86 26.98 19.34
C ASP A 17 -6.68 27.48 18.15
N THR A 18 -5.97 27.82 17.08
CA THR A 18 -6.63 28.09 15.80
C THR A 18 -7.40 26.83 15.36
N PRO A 19 -8.51 26.94 14.61
CA PRO A 19 -9.22 25.78 14.06
C PRO A 19 -8.31 24.80 13.28
N GLY A 20 -7.17 25.29 12.78
CA GLY A 20 -6.12 24.49 12.15
C GLY A 20 -5.40 23.52 13.08
N ASP A 21 -5.17 23.88 14.34
CA ASP A 21 -4.43 23.05 15.31
C ASP A 21 -5.29 21.90 15.84
N TYR A 22 -6.60 22.11 15.92
CA TYR A 22 -7.56 21.06 16.25
C TYR A 22 -7.64 20.00 15.13
N LEU A 23 -7.65 20.42 13.86
CA LEU A 23 -7.62 19.50 12.72
C LEU A 23 -6.27 18.77 12.57
N ALA A 24 -5.15 19.43 12.90
CA ALA A 24 -3.84 18.79 12.95
C ALA A 24 -3.78 17.75 14.07
N SER A 25 -4.35 18.04 15.24
CA SER A 25 -4.40 17.11 16.38
C SER A 25 -5.30 15.89 16.08
N LEU A 26 -6.43 16.06 15.41
CA LEU A 26 -7.29 14.95 14.95
C LEU A 26 -6.60 14.06 13.91
N ARG A 27 -5.73 14.62 13.05
CA ARG A 27 -4.90 13.83 12.12
C ARG A 27 -3.81 13.01 12.82
N THR A 28 -3.36 13.44 13.99
CA THR A 28 -2.22 12.83 14.70
C THR A 28 -2.67 11.77 15.73
N GLN A 29 -3.96 11.74 16.08
CA GLN A 29 -4.52 10.86 17.12
C GLN A 29 -5.38 9.70 16.58
N HIS A 30 -5.28 9.35 15.29
CA HIS A 30 -5.76 8.04 14.87
C HIS A 30 -4.66 7.01 15.21
N PRO A 31 -4.80 6.17 16.26
CA PRO A 31 -4.03 4.93 16.25
C PRO A 31 -4.32 4.25 14.90
N PRO A 32 -3.33 3.71 14.18
CA PRO A 32 -3.67 2.88 13.04
C PRO A 32 -4.64 1.84 13.56
N ALA A 33 -5.87 1.82 13.03
CA ALA A 33 -6.76 0.69 13.21
C ALA A 33 -5.90 -0.56 12.97
N PRO A 34 -5.97 -1.61 13.81
CA PRO A 34 -5.20 -2.81 13.56
C PRO A 34 -5.50 -3.21 12.12
N ALA A 35 -4.50 -3.06 11.24
CA ALA A 35 -4.66 -3.37 9.85
C ALA A 35 -5.07 -4.83 9.85
N VAL A 36 -6.32 -5.10 9.43
CA VAL A 36 -6.71 -6.47 9.08
C VAL A 36 -5.58 -6.94 8.18
N PRO A 37 -4.90 -8.08 8.47
CA PRO A 37 -3.86 -8.59 7.61
C PRO A 37 -4.47 -8.72 6.22
N SER A 38 -4.12 -7.77 5.36
CA SER A 38 -4.76 -7.65 4.07
C SER A 38 -4.13 -8.73 3.21
N ASP A 39 -4.95 -9.64 2.69
CA ASP A 39 -4.49 -10.75 1.87
C ASP A 39 -3.61 -10.20 0.73
N PRO A 40 -2.31 -10.53 0.71
CA PRO A 40 -1.38 -9.96 -0.27
C PRO A 40 -1.73 -10.35 -1.70
N LEU A 41 -2.42 -11.49 -1.89
CA LEU A 41 -2.92 -11.89 -3.20
C LEU A 41 -4.02 -10.93 -3.67
N ALA A 42 -5.02 -10.66 -2.81
CA ALA A 42 -6.12 -9.73 -3.12
C ALA A 42 -5.59 -8.32 -3.43
N LEU A 43 -4.71 -7.78 -2.58
CA LEU A 43 -4.08 -6.47 -2.82
C LEU A 43 -3.28 -6.44 -4.12
N GLY A 44 -2.55 -7.51 -4.43
CA GLY A 44 -1.81 -7.61 -5.69
C GLY A 44 -2.73 -7.60 -6.91
N LEU A 45 -3.90 -8.25 -6.84
CA LEU A 45 -4.90 -8.22 -7.91
C LEU A 45 -5.53 -6.82 -8.10
N GLU A 46 -5.78 -6.09 -7.01
CA GLU A 46 -6.23 -4.69 -7.08
C GLU A 46 -5.19 -3.80 -7.77
N LEU A 47 -3.90 -3.94 -7.42
CA LEU A 47 -2.82 -3.21 -8.07
C LEU A 47 -2.68 -3.60 -9.55
N ALA A 48 -2.89 -4.86 -9.90
CA ALA A 48 -2.89 -5.32 -11.28
C ALA A 48 -4.03 -4.70 -12.08
N ALA A 49 -5.24 -4.62 -11.52
CA ALA A 49 -6.38 -3.96 -12.14
C ALA A 49 -6.12 -2.46 -12.38
N ALA A 50 -5.59 -1.75 -11.38
CA ALA A 50 -5.22 -0.34 -11.51
C ALA A 50 -4.13 -0.15 -12.58
N THR A 51 -3.13 -1.03 -12.62
CA THR A 51 -2.06 -1.03 -13.64
C THR A 51 -2.58 -1.32 -15.04
N ALA A 52 -3.61 -2.17 -15.17
CA ALA A 52 -4.22 -2.48 -16.45
C ALA A 52 -4.94 -1.25 -17.04
N ASP A 53 -5.60 -0.49 -16.17
CA ASP A 53 -6.39 0.71 -16.49
C ASP A 53 -5.50 1.89 -16.91
N ASP A 54 -4.63 2.35 -16.02
CA ASP A 54 -3.86 3.59 -16.23
C ASP A 54 -2.45 3.38 -16.81
N ARG A 55 -2.04 2.11 -16.93
CA ARG A 55 -0.74 1.68 -17.48
C ARG A 55 0.47 2.12 -16.65
N GLN A 56 0.27 2.61 -15.43
CA GLN A 56 1.33 3.00 -14.52
C GLN A 56 1.86 1.80 -13.76
N GLN A 57 3.19 1.71 -13.66
CA GLN A 57 3.81 0.67 -12.87
C GLN A 57 3.51 0.87 -11.38
N ARG A 58 3.22 -0.21 -10.68
CA ARG A 58 2.97 -0.24 -9.23
C ARG A 58 3.79 -1.32 -8.56
N ALA A 59 3.94 -1.22 -7.25
CA ALA A 59 4.59 -2.23 -6.44
C ALA A 59 3.71 -2.58 -5.23
N LEU A 60 3.75 -3.84 -4.82
CA LEU A 60 3.01 -4.33 -3.66
C LEU A 60 3.83 -4.05 -2.39
N GLU A 61 3.23 -3.32 -1.45
CA GLU A 61 3.78 -3.13 -0.11
C GLU A 61 3.59 -4.43 0.68
N TYR A 62 4.57 -5.33 0.56
CA TYR A 62 4.55 -6.65 1.21
C TYR A 62 5.95 -7.00 1.73
N ALA A 63 6.08 -7.04 3.05
CA ALA A 63 7.30 -7.42 3.76
C ALA A 63 7.42 -8.95 3.85
N ALA A 64 7.74 -9.60 2.73
CA ALA A 64 8.01 -11.03 2.70
C ALA A 64 9.22 -11.38 3.60
N ALA A 65 9.15 -12.51 4.29
CA ALA A 65 10.25 -13.04 5.09
C ALA A 65 11.39 -13.59 4.22
N SER A 66 11.12 -13.88 2.94
CA SER A 66 12.12 -14.43 2.02
C SER A 66 11.83 -14.13 0.54
N LEU A 67 12.86 -14.27 -0.29
CA LEU A 67 12.70 -14.20 -1.75
C LEU A 67 11.83 -15.36 -2.30
N GLU A 68 11.87 -16.53 -1.66
CA GLU A 68 11.05 -17.68 -2.02
C GLU A 68 9.57 -17.38 -1.84
N GLU A 69 9.21 -16.74 -0.74
CA GLU A 69 7.85 -16.29 -0.49
C GLU A 69 7.36 -15.27 -1.52
N LEU A 70 8.21 -14.31 -1.93
CA LEU A 70 7.88 -13.41 -3.05
C LEU A 70 7.69 -14.15 -4.37
N GLN A 71 8.48 -15.20 -4.63
CA GLN A 71 8.34 -16.01 -5.84
C GLN A 71 7.03 -16.79 -5.85
N GLU A 72 6.63 -17.34 -4.70
CA GLU A 72 5.38 -18.07 -4.57
C GLU A 72 4.18 -17.12 -4.71
N LEU A 73 4.20 -15.97 -4.04
CA LEU A 73 3.16 -14.95 -4.21
C LEU A 73 3.09 -14.44 -5.67
N ARG A 74 4.23 -14.20 -6.32
CA ARG A 74 4.28 -13.83 -7.75
C ARG A 74 3.64 -14.92 -8.63
N LYS A 75 3.88 -16.19 -8.33
CA LYS A 75 3.30 -17.33 -9.05
C LYS A 75 1.78 -17.37 -8.88
N GLN A 76 1.28 -17.22 -7.66
CA GLN A 76 -0.16 -17.15 -7.38
C GLN A 76 -0.82 -15.97 -8.09
N LEU A 77 -0.21 -14.78 -8.06
CA LEU A 77 -0.68 -13.62 -8.81
C LEU A 77 -0.72 -13.87 -10.32
N ARG A 78 0.32 -14.50 -10.87
CA ARG A 78 0.38 -14.86 -12.29
C ARG A 78 -0.77 -15.81 -12.66
N ASP A 79 -0.97 -16.86 -11.86
CA ASP A 79 -1.97 -17.89 -12.14
C ASP A 79 -3.39 -17.29 -12.06
N ALA A 80 -3.66 -16.47 -11.04
CA ALA A 80 -4.94 -15.75 -10.92
C ALA A 80 -5.20 -14.75 -12.06
N LEU A 81 -4.16 -14.06 -12.57
CA LEU A 81 -4.29 -13.19 -13.74
C LEU A 81 -4.54 -13.98 -15.03
N ALA A 82 -3.92 -15.15 -15.18
CA ALA A 82 -4.12 -16.03 -16.34
C ALA A 82 -5.53 -16.61 -16.39
N ASP A 83 -6.18 -16.83 -15.23
CA ASP A 83 -7.57 -17.29 -15.13
C ASP A 83 -8.61 -16.21 -15.48
N SER A 84 -8.17 -14.98 -15.80
CA SER A 84 -9.06 -13.91 -16.28
C SER A 84 -9.68 -14.24 -17.64
N GLN A 85 -10.81 -13.60 -17.96
CA GLN A 85 -11.44 -13.74 -19.29
C GLN A 85 -10.46 -13.40 -20.43
N ALA A 86 -10.56 -14.10 -21.56
CA ALA A 86 -9.63 -13.99 -22.70
C ALA A 86 -9.47 -12.57 -23.31
N SER A 87 -10.43 -11.67 -23.07
CA SER A 87 -10.38 -10.26 -23.50
C SER A 87 -10.08 -9.28 -22.36
N SER A 88 -9.71 -9.78 -21.17
CA SER A 88 -9.48 -8.95 -20.01
C SER A 88 -8.19 -8.13 -20.17
N PRO A 89 -8.22 -6.82 -19.84
CA PRO A 89 -7.00 -6.00 -19.84
C PRO A 89 -5.96 -6.51 -18.82
N LEU A 90 -6.37 -7.33 -17.85
CA LEU A 90 -5.47 -7.99 -16.88
C LEU A 90 -4.46 -8.93 -17.55
N LEU A 91 -4.78 -9.51 -18.70
CA LEU A 91 -3.86 -10.38 -19.46
C LEU A 91 -2.62 -9.64 -19.98
N HIS A 92 -2.63 -8.30 -19.94
CA HIS A 92 -1.50 -7.46 -20.31
C HIS A 92 -0.63 -7.08 -19.12
N VAL A 93 -1.00 -7.41 -17.88
CA VAL A 93 -0.25 -7.04 -16.68
C VAL A 93 0.61 -8.20 -16.23
N ARG A 94 1.88 -7.93 -15.93
CA ARG A 94 2.81 -8.94 -15.41
C ARG A 94 3.23 -8.60 -13.98
N PRO A 95 3.03 -9.51 -13.01
CA PRO A 95 3.75 -9.48 -11.76
C PRO A 95 5.18 -9.97 -11.98
N TRP A 96 6.16 -9.21 -11.52
CA TRP A 96 7.58 -9.56 -11.57
C TRP A 96 8.31 -9.08 -10.32
N ILE A 97 9.41 -9.73 -9.96
CA ILE A 97 10.18 -9.36 -8.78
C ILE A 97 11.27 -8.38 -9.18
N TRP A 98 11.24 -7.21 -8.57
CA TRP A 98 12.34 -6.28 -8.58
C TRP A 98 13.33 -6.64 -7.47
N THR A 99 14.62 -6.44 -7.76
CA THR A 99 15.71 -6.50 -6.78
C THR A 99 16.71 -5.39 -7.08
N HIS A 100 17.62 -5.09 -6.15
CA HIS A 100 18.72 -4.16 -6.42
C HIS A 100 19.56 -4.50 -7.67
N LYS A 101 19.68 -5.80 -8.00
CA LYS A 101 20.42 -6.26 -9.18
C LYS A 101 19.72 -5.92 -10.49
N THR A 102 18.41 -5.69 -10.46
CA THR A 102 17.59 -5.39 -11.64
C THR A 102 17.65 -3.91 -12.03
N GLY A 103 18.29 -3.06 -11.20
CA GLY A 103 18.44 -1.62 -11.41
C GLY A 103 17.20 -0.80 -11.00
N GLY A 104 17.34 0.52 -10.92
CA GLY A 104 16.29 1.42 -10.42
C GLY A 104 16.26 1.52 -8.89
N ARG A 105 15.21 2.15 -8.34
CA ARG A 105 14.99 2.34 -6.90
C ARG A 105 13.77 1.56 -6.43
N PRO A 106 13.72 1.07 -5.18
CA PRO A 106 12.51 0.46 -4.62
C PRO A 106 11.34 1.44 -4.68
N MET A 107 10.13 0.91 -4.83
CA MET A 107 8.89 1.69 -4.87
C MET A 107 8.10 1.57 -3.56
N THR A 108 8.43 0.61 -2.72
CA THR A 108 7.79 0.37 -1.42
C THR A 108 8.82 0.45 -0.28
N SER A 109 8.32 0.60 0.94
CA SER A 109 9.18 0.60 2.13
C SER A 109 9.76 -0.81 2.35
N ALA A 110 8.93 -1.85 2.20
CA ALA A 110 9.37 -3.23 2.25
C ALA A 110 10.46 -3.54 1.21
N GLY A 111 10.34 -3.01 -0.01
CA GLY A 111 11.36 -3.18 -1.04
C GLY A 111 12.68 -2.50 -0.71
N ALA A 112 12.63 -1.35 -0.01
CA ALA A 112 13.82 -0.67 0.48
C ALA A 112 14.49 -1.42 1.64
N GLU A 113 13.72 -2.04 2.52
CA GLU A 113 14.20 -2.78 3.68
C GLU A 113 14.74 -4.17 3.32
N THR A 114 14.01 -4.92 2.50
CA THR A 114 14.32 -6.32 2.15
C THR A 114 15.18 -6.44 0.89
N GLY A 115 15.24 -5.39 0.08
CA GLY A 115 15.95 -5.37 -1.19
C GLY A 115 15.24 -6.11 -2.33
N ALA A 116 13.98 -6.50 -2.14
CA ALA A 116 13.14 -7.11 -3.16
C ALA A 116 11.66 -6.72 -2.99
N GLU A 117 10.93 -6.58 -4.10
CA GLU A 117 9.48 -6.30 -4.07
C GLU A 117 8.78 -6.86 -5.31
N ILE A 118 7.48 -7.14 -5.23
CA ILE A 118 6.66 -7.47 -6.41
C ILE A 118 6.20 -6.19 -7.08
N ARG A 119 6.43 -6.11 -8.40
CA ARG A 119 5.99 -5.03 -9.27
C ARG A 119 5.00 -5.52 -10.32
N PHE A 120 4.13 -4.60 -10.72
CA PHE A 120 3.16 -4.79 -11.79
C PHE A 120 3.50 -3.83 -12.91
N SER A 121 3.73 -4.36 -14.10
CA SER A 121 3.96 -3.56 -15.31
C SER A 121 3.02 -4.03 -16.41
N ARG A 122 2.51 -3.10 -17.19
CA ARG A 122 1.64 -3.39 -18.34
C ARG A 122 2.47 -3.56 -19.62
N TYR A 123 2.15 -4.58 -20.41
CA TYR A 123 2.79 -4.91 -21.67
C TYR A 123 1.84 -4.68 -22.86
N ARG A 124 2.40 -4.48 -24.05
CA ARG A 124 1.60 -4.28 -25.28
C ARG A 124 0.90 -5.56 -25.73
N LYS A 125 1.58 -6.70 -25.62
CA LYS A 125 1.03 -8.01 -25.96
C LYS A 125 0.38 -8.64 -24.72
N ALA A 126 -0.69 -9.41 -24.93
CA ALA A 126 -1.20 -10.30 -23.90
C ALA A 126 -0.12 -11.33 -23.54
N LEU A 127 -0.06 -11.70 -22.27
CA LEU A 127 0.99 -12.53 -21.68
C LEU A 127 0.51 -13.95 -21.36
N TYR A 128 -0.80 -14.12 -21.21
CA TYR A 128 -1.48 -15.37 -20.87
C TYR A 128 -2.53 -15.66 -21.95
#